data_AF-X0VMN5-F1
#
_entry.id   AF-X0VMN5-F1
#
_cell.length_a   1.000
_cell.length_b   1.000
_cell.length_c   1.000
_cell.angle_alpha   90.00
_cell.angle_beta   90.00
_cell.angle_gamma   90.00
#
_symmetry.space_group_name_H-M   'P 1'
#
loop_
_entity.id
_entity.type
_entity.pdbx_description
1 polymer ?
#
loop_
_entity_poly.entity_id
_entity_poly.type
_entity_poly.pdbx_seq_one_letter_code
_entity_poly.pdbx_strand_id
1 'polypeptide(L)'
;MAQASEEELGLNLQDYLNIFLKRKWVILSGFLVALLSVFIYTNMQVPIYRTSLLFKIESDVIPPSEIIFPQAAMYLKSKLPDYTRELVSRPVLEQAARELGWIRDEMSVPQRERIVSNISGHVSPRELKKGNMIRLYATFGDPERAANIANKIFDVFKT
;
A
#
# COMPACT_ATOMS: atom_id res chain seq x y z
N MET A 1 6.04 37.63 65.97
CA MET A 1 6.59 36.30 65.61
C MET A 1 5.58 35.61 64.71
N ALA A 2 6.07 34.83 63.73
CA ALA A 2 5.31 34.12 62.70
C ALA A 2 5.00 34.94 61.42
N GLN A 3 6.03 35.15 60.60
CA GLN A 3 5.90 35.08 59.15
C GLN A 3 7.03 34.18 58.67
N ALA A 4 6.76 32.87 58.71
CA ALA A 4 7.57 31.90 58.00
C ALA A 4 7.35 32.15 56.51
N SER A 5 8.43 32.53 55.84
CA SER A 5 8.69 32.46 54.41
C SER A 5 7.85 31.40 53.67
N GLU A 6 6.73 31.81 53.09
CA GLU A 6 5.99 31.03 52.08
C GLU A 6 6.67 31.03 50.70
N GLU A 7 7.83 31.69 50.54
CA GLU A 7 8.51 31.84 49.25
C GLU A 7 9.43 30.66 48.85
N GLU A 8 9.56 29.61 49.66
CA GLU A 8 10.49 28.49 49.37
C GLU A 8 10.02 27.46 48.32
N LEU A 9 8.86 27.66 47.67
CA LEU A 9 8.30 26.66 46.73
C LEU A 9 8.41 27.03 45.23
N GLY A 10 9.02 28.17 44.89
CA GLY A 10 9.16 28.60 43.51
C GLY A 10 10.49 28.18 42.90
N LEU A 11 10.62 26.95 42.40
CA LEU A 11 11.78 26.58 41.58
C LEU A 11 11.87 27.52 40.36
N ASN A 12 12.85 28.43 40.38
CA ASN A 12 13.01 29.49 39.39
C ASN A 12 13.51 28.89 38.06
N LEU A 13 12.96 29.30 36.92
CA LEU A 13 13.32 28.75 35.59
C LEU A 13 14.82 28.82 35.29
N GLN A 14 15.51 29.81 35.86
CA GLN A 14 16.95 30.00 35.71
C GLN A 14 17.77 28.88 36.37
N ASP A 15 17.30 28.32 37.48
CA ASP A 15 17.99 27.21 38.15
C ASP A 15 17.91 25.92 37.33
N TYR A 16 16.77 25.66 36.68
CA TYR A 16 16.64 24.54 35.75
C TYR A 16 17.57 24.66 34.54
N LEU A 17 17.70 25.86 33.96
CA LEU A 17 18.62 26.12 32.85
C LEU A 17 20.08 25.84 33.25
N ASN A 18 20.49 26.25 34.46
CA ASN A 18 21.82 25.98 34.98
C ASN A 18 22.08 24.48 35.21
N ILE A 19 21.09 23.72 35.69
CA ILE A 19 21.19 22.27 35.83
C ILE A 19 21.33 21.60 34.44
N PHE A 20 20.58 22.07 33.45
CA PHE A 20 20.65 21.58 32.07
C PHE A 20 22.04 21.81 31.45
N LEU A 21 22.61 23.00 31.65
CA LEU A 21 23.95 23.36 31.17
C LEU A 21 25.08 22.58 31.87
N LYS A 22 24.96 22.30 33.17
CA LYS A 22 25.91 21.46 33.92
C LYS A 22 25.89 20.00 33.47
N ARG A 23 24.73 19.48 33.05
CA ARG A 23 24.53 18.08 32.61
C ARG A 23 24.47 17.91 31.08
N LYS A 24 24.90 18.91 30.32
CA LYS A 24 24.87 18.92 28.84
C LYS A 24 25.38 17.64 28.18
N TRP A 25 26.41 17.01 28.74
CA TRP A 25 26.99 15.76 28.21
C TRP A 25 26.05 14.56 28.35
N VAL A 26 25.35 14.44 29.49
CA VAL A 26 24.37 13.36 29.70
C VAL A 26 23.19 13.53 28.75
N ILE A 27 22.69 14.76 28.64
CA ILE A 27 21.57 15.11 27.77
C ILE A 27 21.94 14.88 26.29
N LEU A 28 23.13 15.33 25.88
CA LEU A 28 23.63 15.13 24.54
C LEU A 28 23.83 13.64 24.22
N SER A 29 24.36 12.84 25.16
CA SER A 29 24.54 11.40 24.95
C SER A 29 23.20 10.67 24.78
N GLY A 30 22.20 10.98 25.59
CA GLY A 30 20.86 10.41 25.47
C GLY A 30 20.20 10.79 24.14
N PHE A 31 20.34 12.05 23.74
CA PHE A 31 19.87 12.53 22.43
C PHE A 31 20.57 11.81 21.27
N LEU A 32 21.89 11.62 21.35
CA LEU A 32 22.66 10.91 20.33
C LEU A 32 22.25 9.44 20.22
N VAL A 33 22.06 8.76 21.35
CA VAL A 33 21.59 7.36 21.39
C VAL A 33 20.18 7.24 20.78
N ALA A 34 19.28 8.17 21.09
CA ALA A 34 17.95 8.20 20.49
C ALA A 34 18.02 8.41 18.97
N LEU A 35 18.83 9.38 18.51
CA LEU A 35 19.04 9.63 17.08
C LEU A 35 19.63 8.43 16.36
N LEU A 36 20.66 7.80 16.92
CA LEU A 36 21.27 6.60 16.34
C LEU A 36 20.27 5.44 16.28
N SER A 37 19.48 5.24 17.34
CA SER A 37 18.44 4.21 17.37
C SER A 37 17.41 4.42 16.26
N VAL A 38 16.93 5.66 16.09
CA VAL A 38 15.99 5.99 15.02
C VAL A 38 16.65 5.82 13.65
N PHE A 39 17.88 6.31 13.47
CA PHE A 39 18.59 6.21 12.21
C PHE A 39 18.80 4.76 11.76
N ILE A 40 19.26 3.89 12.65
CA ILE A 40 19.43 2.46 12.38
C ILE A 40 18.07 1.82 12.06
N TYR A 41 17.07 2.10 12.89
CA TYR A 41 15.73 1.54 12.70
C TYR A 41 15.12 1.96 11.35
N THR A 42 15.20 3.23 10.98
CA THR A 42 14.69 3.75 9.71
C THR A 42 15.41 3.14 8.50
N ASN A 43 16.74 2.97 8.55
CA ASN A 43 17.48 2.35 7.44
C ASN A 43 17.17 0.86 7.26
N MET A 44 16.71 0.17 8.32
CA MET A 44 16.30 -1.24 8.24
C MET A 44 14.86 -1.45 7.76
N GLN A 45 14.06 -0.39 7.65
CA GLN A 45 12.68 -0.52 7.16
C GLN A 45 12.69 -0.87 5.67
N VAL A 46 11.99 -1.95 5.32
CA VAL A 46 11.80 -2.35 3.92
C VAL A 46 10.90 -1.32 3.23
N PRO A 47 11.37 -0.62 2.17
CA PRO A 47 10.54 0.32 1.44
C PRO A 47 9.41 -0.43 0.72
N ILE A 48 8.18 0.06 0.85
CA ILE A 48 6.99 -0.53 0.23
C ILE A 48 6.57 0.38 -0.94
N TYR A 49 6.76 -0.09 -2.17
CA TYR A 49 6.37 0.63 -3.38
C TYR A 49 4.97 0.22 -3.81
N ARG A 50 4.18 1.19 -4.26
CA ARG A 50 2.84 0.96 -4.80
C ARG A 50 2.75 1.51 -6.20
N THR A 51 2.36 0.67 -7.15
CA THR A 51 1.93 1.11 -8.49
C THR A 51 0.42 1.08 -8.59
N SER A 52 -0.13 1.80 -9.57
CA SER A 52 -1.54 1.71 -9.92
C SER A 52 -1.77 1.77 -11.42
N LEU A 53 -2.59 0.86 -11.92
CA LEU A 53 -3.08 0.84 -13.29
C LEU A 53 -4.57 1.19 -13.27
N LEU A 54 -4.97 2.18 -14.06
CA LEU A 54 -6.35 2.64 -14.19
C LEU A 54 -6.87 2.27 -15.57
N PHE A 55 -7.98 1.53 -15.63
CA PHE A 55 -8.61 1.15 -16.88
C PHE A 55 -10.13 1.31 -16.81
N LYS A 56 -10.74 1.57 -17.96
CA LYS A 56 -12.19 1.69 -18.12
C LYS A 56 -12.72 0.39 -18.73
N ILE A 57 -13.81 -0.11 -18.19
CA ILE A 57 -14.54 -1.23 -18.77
C ILE A 57 -15.58 -0.67 -19.72
N GLU A 58 -15.51 -1.14 -20.96
CA GLU A 58 -16.49 -0.89 -22.00
C GLU A 58 -17.19 -2.22 -22.29
N SER A 59 -18.51 -2.21 -22.33
CA SER A 59 -19.31 -3.38 -22.67
C SER A 59 -19.59 -3.36 -24.17
N ASP A 60 -19.09 -4.35 -24.92
CA ASP A 60 -19.35 -4.51 -26.36
C ASP A 60 -20.82 -4.78 -26.70
N VAL A 61 -21.64 -5.12 -25.69
CA VAL A 61 -23.08 -5.36 -25.84
C VAL A 61 -23.85 -4.10 -25.48
N ILE A 62 -23.82 -3.09 -26.36
CA ILE A 62 -24.83 -2.04 -26.38
C ILE A 62 -25.43 -2.04 -27.79
N PRO A 63 -26.54 -2.76 -28.03
CA PRO A 63 -27.27 -2.61 -29.29
C PRO A 63 -27.64 -1.13 -29.46
N PRO A 64 -27.65 -0.57 -30.70
CA PRO A 64 -27.89 0.86 -30.95
C PRO A 64 -29.18 1.42 -30.33
N SER A 65 -30.15 0.56 -29.99
CA SER A 65 -31.39 0.90 -29.30
C SER A 65 -31.25 1.26 -27.82
N GLU A 66 -30.09 1.00 -27.17
CA GLU A 66 -29.92 1.13 -25.71
C GLU A 66 -29.06 2.31 -25.26
N ILE A 67 -28.53 3.11 -26.19
CA ILE A 67 -27.68 4.29 -25.94
C ILE A 67 -28.39 5.38 -25.10
N ILE A 68 -29.71 5.25 -24.89
CA ILE A 68 -30.57 6.24 -24.24
C ILE A 68 -30.95 5.85 -22.78
N PHE A 69 -30.70 4.63 -22.32
CA PHE A 69 -31.33 4.12 -21.08
C PHE A 69 -30.42 4.09 -19.82
N PRO A 70 -30.87 4.64 -18.68
CA PRO A 70 -30.20 4.51 -17.37
C PRO A 70 -29.92 3.07 -16.93
N GLN A 71 -30.66 2.11 -17.48
CA GLN A 71 -30.59 0.69 -17.15
C GLN A 71 -29.26 0.04 -17.61
N ALA A 72 -28.71 0.45 -18.76
CA ALA A 72 -27.41 -0.07 -19.24
C ALA A 72 -26.26 0.39 -18.34
N ALA A 73 -26.27 1.66 -17.91
CA ALA A 73 -25.32 2.18 -16.92
C ALA A 73 -25.46 1.47 -15.56
N MET A 74 -26.69 1.14 -15.15
CA MET A 74 -26.96 0.38 -13.93
C MET A 74 -26.49 -1.08 -14.01
N TYR A 75 -26.67 -1.72 -15.17
CA TYR A 75 -26.20 -3.07 -15.46
C TYR A 75 -24.67 -3.16 -15.46
N LEU A 76 -23.98 -2.24 -16.13
CA LEU A 76 -22.52 -2.23 -16.12
C LEU A 76 -21.98 -1.98 -14.71
N LYS A 77 -22.61 -1.06 -13.95
CA LYS A 77 -22.27 -0.81 -12.55
C LYS A 77 -22.46 -2.04 -11.66
N SER A 78 -23.47 -2.87 -11.91
CA SER A 78 -23.67 -4.11 -11.14
C SER A 78 -22.67 -5.22 -11.51
N LYS A 79 -22.02 -5.12 -12.67
CA LYS A 79 -20.98 -6.05 -13.14
C LYS A 79 -19.55 -5.68 -12.73
N LEU A 80 -19.29 -4.44 -12.35
CA LEU A 80 -17.95 -4.01 -11.88
C LEU A 80 -17.38 -4.89 -10.76
N PRO A 81 -18.16 -5.30 -9.73
CA PRO A 81 -17.64 -6.18 -8.69
C PRO A 81 -17.19 -7.54 -9.22
N ASP A 82 -17.88 -8.08 -10.22
CA ASP A 82 -17.52 -9.37 -10.82
C ASP A 82 -16.18 -9.25 -11.58
N TYR A 83 -16.00 -8.18 -12.36
CA TYR A 83 -14.72 -7.89 -13.02
C TYR A 83 -13.57 -7.69 -12.03
N THR A 84 -13.81 -7.04 -10.88
CA THR A 84 -12.75 -6.92 -9.86
C THR A 84 -12.32 -8.28 -9.31
N ARG A 85 -13.25 -9.22 -9.12
CA ARG A 85 -12.94 -10.57 -8.63
C ARG A 85 -12.24 -11.41 -9.69
N GLU A 86 -12.67 -11.28 -10.94
CA GLU A 86 -12.07 -11.96 -12.07
C GLU A 86 -10.62 -11.51 -12.30
N LEU A 87 -10.36 -10.20 -12.24
CA LEU A 87 -9.03 -9.61 -12.43
C LEU A 87 -7.97 -10.17 -11.45
N VAL A 88 -8.35 -10.50 -10.23
CA VAL A 88 -7.45 -11.09 -9.21
C VAL A 88 -7.73 -12.56 -8.94
N SER A 89 -8.44 -13.22 -9.86
CA SER A 89 -8.70 -14.64 -9.75
C SER A 89 -7.41 -15.46 -9.91
N ARG A 90 -7.37 -16.64 -9.28
CA ARG A 90 -6.23 -17.56 -9.37
C ARG A 90 -5.74 -17.81 -10.82
N PRO A 91 -6.59 -18.11 -11.81
CA PRO A 91 -6.10 -18.36 -13.18
C PRO A 91 -5.43 -17.13 -13.81
N VAL A 92 -5.97 -15.92 -13.60
CA VAL A 92 -5.35 -14.69 -14.11
C VAL A 92 -4.00 -14.43 -13.45
N LEU A 93 -3.92 -14.57 -12.13
CA LEU A 93 -2.67 -14.37 -11.38
C LEU A 93 -1.61 -15.42 -11.72
N GLU A 94 -2.01 -16.69 -11.87
CA GLU A 94 -1.11 -17.78 -12.24
C GLU A 94 -0.56 -17.59 -13.66
N GLN A 95 -1.43 -17.25 -14.61
CA GLN A 95 -1.01 -16.97 -15.98
C GLN A 95 -0.10 -15.74 -16.07
N ALA A 96 -0.41 -14.66 -15.33
CA ALA A 96 0.44 -13.49 -15.27
C ALA A 96 1.82 -13.80 -14.68
N ALA A 97 1.87 -14.59 -13.60
CA ALA A 97 3.11 -15.04 -12.99
C ALA A 97 3.93 -15.97 -13.91
N ARG A 98 3.24 -16.80 -14.71
CA ARG A 98 3.87 -17.66 -15.72
C ARG A 98 4.52 -16.82 -16.83
N GLU A 99 3.82 -15.82 -17.36
CA GLU A 99 4.37 -14.92 -18.39
C GLU A 99 5.55 -14.08 -17.90
N LEU A 100 5.60 -13.74 -16.61
CA LEU A 100 6.75 -13.07 -15.99
C LEU A 100 7.90 -14.03 -15.64
N GLY A 101 7.74 -15.34 -15.90
CA GLY A 101 8.72 -16.37 -15.56
C GLY A 101 8.85 -16.65 -14.06
N TRP A 102 7.91 -16.19 -13.24
CA TRP A 102 7.88 -16.45 -11.79
C TRP A 102 7.38 -17.86 -11.48
N ILE A 103 6.50 -18.38 -12.33
CA ILE A 103 6.00 -19.76 -12.28
C ILE A 103 6.50 -20.51 -13.52
N ARG A 104 7.01 -21.72 -13.30
CA ARG A 104 7.44 -22.66 -14.36
C ARG A 104 6.67 -23.97 -14.26
N ASP A 105 6.59 -24.71 -15.38
CA ASP A 105 5.82 -25.94 -15.47
C ASP A 105 6.36 -27.07 -14.57
N GLU A 106 7.67 -27.08 -14.33
CA GLU A 106 8.33 -28.09 -13.52
C GLU A 106 8.14 -27.85 -12.01
N MET A 107 7.56 -26.70 -11.62
CA MET A 107 7.32 -26.39 -10.21
C MET A 107 6.17 -27.22 -9.64
N SER A 108 6.35 -27.68 -8.40
CA SER A 108 5.29 -28.38 -7.69
C SER A 108 4.08 -27.48 -7.44
N VAL A 109 2.88 -28.08 -7.39
CA VAL A 109 1.62 -27.37 -7.10
C VAL A 109 1.71 -26.49 -5.84
N PRO A 110 2.29 -26.95 -4.71
CA PRO A 110 2.42 -26.11 -3.51
C PRO A 110 3.33 -24.89 -3.70
N GLN A 111 4.36 -24.99 -4.54
CA GLN A 111 5.24 -23.85 -4.84
C GLN A 111 4.53 -22.80 -5.68
N ARG A 112 3.77 -23.23 -6.70
CA ARG A 112 2.95 -22.32 -7.51
C ARG A 112 1.91 -21.61 -6.66
N GLU A 113 1.25 -22.35 -5.75
CA GLU A 113 0.23 -21.76 -4.88
C GLU A 113 0.77 -20.68 -3.95
N ARG A 114 1.98 -20.88 -3.40
CA ARG A 114 2.64 -19.87 -2.58
C ARG A 114 2.91 -18.58 -3.35
N ILE A 115 3.29 -18.68 -4.63
CA ILE A 115 3.52 -17.52 -5.49
C ILE A 115 2.21 -16.80 -5.79
N VAL A 116 1.18 -17.54 -6.21
CA VAL A 116 -0.14 -16.97 -6.51
C VAL A 116 -0.75 -16.30 -5.27
N SER A 117 -0.67 -16.96 -4.12
CA SER A 117 -1.13 -16.42 -2.83
C SER A 117 -0.35 -15.16 -2.43
N ASN A 118 0.97 -15.14 -2.63
CA ASN A 118 1.78 -13.95 -2.40
C ASN A 118 1.35 -12.79 -3.29
N ILE A 119 1.14 -13.03 -4.59
CA ILE A 119 0.66 -11.99 -5.52
C ILE A 119 -0.72 -11.48 -5.10
N SER A 120 -1.65 -12.39 -4.83
CA SER A 120 -3.02 -12.07 -4.41
C SER A 120 -3.05 -11.18 -3.16
N GLY A 121 -2.17 -11.44 -2.18
CA GLY A 121 -2.05 -10.62 -0.98
C GLY A 121 -1.49 -9.20 -1.22
N HIS A 122 -0.85 -8.95 -2.36
CA HIS A 122 -0.20 -7.69 -2.70
C HIS A 122 -0.91 -6.90 -3.81
N VAL A 123 -1.96 -7.46 -4.41
CA VAL A 123 -2.75 -6.83 -5.47
C VAL A 123 -4.18 -6.56 -4.99
N SER A 124 -4.68 -5.36 -5.27
CA SER A 124 -6.02 -4.94 -4.84
C SER A 124 -6.70 -4.10 -5.92
N PRO A 125 -7.76 -4.61 -6.56
CA PRO A 125 -8.60 -3.83 -7.46
C PRO A 125 -9.56 -2.98 -6.63
N ARG A 126 -9.79 -1.74 -7.08
CA ARG A 126 -10.81 -0.85 -6.52
C ARG A 126 -11.62 -0.22 -7.62
N GLU A 127 -12.93 -0.31 -7.49
CA GLU A 127 -13.86 0.46 -8.30
C GLU A 127 -13.77 1.94 -7.94
N LEU A 128 -13.82 2.79 -8.97
CA LEU A 128 -13.97 4.23 -8.78
C LEU A 128 -15.45 4.59 -8.78
N LYS A 129 -15.88 5.36 -7.77
CA LYS A 129 -17.28 5.79 -7.61
C LYS A 129 -17.83 6.56 -8.82
N LYS A 130 -16.94 7.13 -9.65
CA LYS A 130 -17.28 7.94 -10.82
C LYS A 130 -16.72 7.27 -12.08
N GLY A 131 -17.62 6.81 -12.94
CA GLY A 131 -17.28 6.12 -14.19
C GLY A 131 -17.09 4.62 -14.03
N ASN A 132 -17.14 3.90 -15.15
CA ASN A 132 -16.95 2.44 -15.20
C ASN A 132 -15.46 2.10 -15.20
N MET A 133 -14.76 2.51 -14.15
CA MET A 133 -13.31 2.41 -14.06
C MET A 133 -12.89 1.57 -12.86
N ILE A 134 -11.90 0.71 -13.09
CA ILE A 134 -11.24 -0.07 -12.06
C ILE A 134 -9.79 0.40 -11.97
N ARG A 135 -9.32 0.58 -10.74
CA ARG A 135 -7.92 0.83 -10.45
C ARG A 135 -7.32 -0.40 -9.76
N LEU A 136 -6.34 -1.02 -10.41
CA LEU A 136 -5.55 -2.09 -9.82
C LEU A 136 -4.35 -1.49 -9.10
N TYR A 137 -4.22 -1.78 -7.80
CA TYR A 137 -3.03 -1.45 -7.02
C TYR A 137 -2.16 -2.70 -6.87
N ALA A 138 -0.86 -2.57 -7.07
CA ALA A 138 0.10 -3.63 -6.74
C ALA A 138 1.19 -3.05 -5.82
N THR A 139 1.49 -3.76 -4.75
CA THR A 139 2.38 -3.29 -3.68
C THR A 139 3.52 -4.27 -3.45
N PHE A 140 4.76 -3.89 -3.79
CA PHE A 140 5.93 -4.77 -3.65
C PHE A 140 7.15 -3.98 -3.13
N GLY A 141 8.16 -4.70 -2.64
CA GLY A 141 9.43 -4.10 -2.20
C GLY A 141 10.31 -3.56 -3.34
N ASP A 142 9.92 -3.79 -4.60
CA ASP A 142 10.61 -3.35 -5.81
C ASP A 142 9.59 -2.67 -6.74
N PRO A 143 9.83 -1.42 -7.16
CA PRO A 143 8.92 -0.68 -8.03
C PRO A 143 8.74 -1.33 -9.40
N GLU A 144 9.77 -1.95 -9.98
CA GLU A 144 9.67 -2.60 -11.29
C GLU A 144 8.82 -3.85 -11.20
N ARG A 145 9.01 -4.66 -10.15
CA ARG A 145 8.16 -5.84 -9.91
C ARG A 145 6.70 -5.45 -9.74
N ALA A 146 6.43 -4.38 -8.99
CA ALA A 146 5.06 -3.89 -8.80
C ALA A 146 4.42 -3.48 -10.14
N ALA A 147 5.15 -2.74 -10.97
CA ALA A 147 4.69 -2.31 -12.30
C ALA A 147 4.45 -3.51 -13.23
N ASN A 148 5.42 -4.41 -13.33
CA ASN A 148 5.39 -5.55 -14.23
C ASN A 148 4.20 -6.48 -13.95
N ILE A 149 3.92 -6.78 -12.67
CA ILE A 149 2.77 -7.62 -12.33
C ILE A 149 1.43 -6.93 -12.56
N ALA A 150 1.31 -5.63 -12.25
CA ALA A 150 0.07 -4.90 -12.49
C ALA A 150 -0.26 -4.83 -13.99
N ASN A 151 0.74 -4.53 -14.82
CA ASN A 151 0.58 -4.51 -16.27
C ASN A 151 0.23 -5.91 -16.80
N LYS A 152 0.96 -6.93 -16.33
CA LYS A 152 0.76 -8.29 -16.82
C LYS A 152 -0.59 -8.89 -16.44
N ILE A 153 -1.08 -8.65 -15.22
CA ILE A 153 -2.44 -9.03 -14.82
C ILE A 153 -3.47 -8.41 -15.76
N PHE A 154 -3.28 -7.13 -16.13
CA PHE A 154 -4.19 -6.46 -17.05
C PHE A 154 -4.12 -7.03 -18.47
N ASP A 155 -2.92 -7.34 -18.99
CA ASP A 155 -2.74 -7.97 -20.30
C ASP A 155 -3.47 -9.32 -20.38
N VAL A 156 -3.32 -10.16 -19.35
CA VAL A 156 -3.96 -11.48 -19.27
C VAL A 156 -5.47 -11.33 -19.18
N PHE A 157 -5.97 -10.40 -18.37
CA PHE A 157 -7.41 -10.17 -18.23
C PHE A 157 -8.08 -9.64 -19.51
N LYS A 158 -7.34 -8.90 -20.34
CA LYS A 158 -7.84 -8.41 -21.63
C LYS A 158 -7.99 -9.53 -22.68
N THR A 159 -7.22 -10.61 -22.55
CA THR A 159 -7.11 -11.67 -23.55
C THR A 159 -8.30 -12.61 -23.50
#